data_AF-A0A956HH91-F1
#
_entry.id   AF-A0A956HH91-F1
#
_cell.length_a   1.000
_cell.length_b   1.000
_cell.length_c   1.000
_cell.angle_alpha   90.00
_cell.angle_beta   90.00
_cell.angle_gamma   90.00
#
_symmetry.space_group_name_H-M   'P 1'
#
loop_
_entity.id
_entity.type
_entity.pdbx_description
1 polymer ?
#
loop_
_entity_poly.entity_id
_entity_poly.type
_entity_poly.pdbx_seq_one_letter_code
_entity_poly.pdbx_strand_id
1 'polypeptide(L)'
;MPRAPMTIALPPSLSDEGFFFDRALARALDVPWSQAWTMRPAFLLSRPEQAFARAFLERLRNWKLYRCNQRRACGDFLAVNMSSPVPGLRPTYAIELKQGQPVQVGGGTAGLQLRNAELAFAELAARAAVITAQSPLRRVCGGGPEVLAWLASGATLVD
;
A
#
# COMPACT_ATOMS: atom_id res chain seq x y z
N MET A 1 -17.45 11.71 -14.16
CA MET A 1 -17.09 10.41 -13.56
C MET A 1 -16.39 10.66 -12.25
N PRO A 2 -16.69 9.94 -11.15
CA PRO A 2 -15.96 10.10 -9.91
C PRO A 2 -14.47 9.80 -10.14
N ARG A 3 -13.61 10.64 -9.56
CA ARG A 3 -12.16 10.51 -9.68
C ARG A 3 -11.76 9.22 -8.95
N ALA A 4 -11.12 8.29 -9.65
CA ALA A 4 -10.60 7.08 -9.03
C ALA A 4 -9.64 7.45 -7.87
N PRO A 5 -9.77 6.81 -6.69
CA PRO A 5 -8.92 7.11 -5.54
C PRO A 5 -7.47 6.80 -5.85
N MET A 6 -6.57 7.33 -5.04
CA MET A 6 -5.14 7.07 -5.13
C MET A 6 -4.76 5.74 -4.50
N THR A 7 -5.54 5.22 -3.55
CA THR A 7 -5.28 3.92 -2.92
C THR A 7 -6.55 3.14 -2.62
N ILE A 8 -6.47 1.81 -2.58
CA ILE A 8 -7.56 0.92 -2.13
C ILE A 8 -7.04 -0.02 -1.04
N ALA A 9 -7.84 -0.28 -0.01
CA ALA A 9 -7.46 -1.24 1.02
C ALA A 9 -7.46 -2.65 0.43
N LEU A 10 -6.38 -3.41 0.64
CA LEU A 10 -6.35 -4.82 0.31
C LEU A 10 -6.92 -5.62 1.49
N PRO A 11 -7.96 -6.44 1.27
CA PRO A 11 -8.54 -7.22 2.34
C PRO A 11 -7.58 -8.36 2.75
N PRO A 12 -7.60 -8.79 4.02
CA PRO A 12 -6.83 -9.96 4.46
C PRO A 12 -7.08 -11.21 3.61
N SER A 13 -8.32 -11.38 3.11
CA SER A 13 -8.72 -12.49 2.24
C SER A 13 -8.04 -12.50 0.85
N LEU A 14 -7.17 -11.54 0.54
CA LEU A 14 -6.30 -11.59 -0.64
C LEU A 14 -5.33 -12.79 -0.57
N SER A 15 -4.98 -13.27 0.63
CA SER A 15 -4.18 -14.48 0.79
C SER A 15 -4.89 -15.75 0.33
N ASP A 16 -6.21 -15.74 0.20
CA ASP A 16 -7.00 -16.94 -0.03
C ASP A 16 -6.93 -17.36 -1.52
N GLU A 17 -6.96 -18.68 -1.79
CA GLU A 17 -6.86 -19.22 -3.16
C GLU A 17 -8.03 -18.81 -4.07
N GLY A 18 -9.17 -18.39 -3.50
CA GLY A 18 -10.38 -17.96 -4.23
C GLY A 18 -10.56 -16.45 -4.40
N PHE A 19 -9.51 -15.64 -4.22
CA PHE A 19 -9.64 -14.18 -4.24
C PHE A 19 -10.00 -13.62 -5.64
N PHE A 20 -11.15 -12.95 -5.72
CA PHE A 20 -11.58 -12.19 -6.90
C PHE A 20 -11.25 -10.70 -6.74
N PHE A 21 -10.18 -10.24 -7.39
CA PHE A 21 -9.71 -8.85 -7.31
C PHE A 21 -10.79 -7.83 -7.63
N ASP A 22 -11.65 -8.10 -8.61
CA ASP A 22 -12.69 -7.17 -9.03
C ASP A 22 -13.79 -7.01 -7.97
N ARG A 23 -14.05 -8.06 -7.18
CA ARG A 23 -15.01 -8.01 -6.06
C ARG A 23 -14.43 -7.22 -4.88
N ALA A 24 -13.14 -7.42 -4.60
CA ALA A 24 -12.44 -6.63 -3.59
C ALA A 24 -12.33 -5.16 -3.98
N LEU A 25 -12.10 -4.88 -5.27
CA LEU A 25 -12.07 -3.54 -5.82
C LEU A 25 -13.44 -2.85 -5.70
N ALA A 26 -14.53 -3.52 -6.09
CA ALA A 26 -15.89 -2.98 -5.94
C ALA A 26 -16.22 -2.64 -4.48
N ARG A 27 -15.87 -3.54 -3.54
CA ARG A 27 -16.07 -3.33 -2.11
C ARG A 27 -15.20 -2.20 -1.55
N ALA A 28 -13.93 -2.11 -1.95
CA ALA A 28 -13.02 -1.08 -1.46
C ALA A 28 -13.36 0.33 -1.99
N LEU A 29 -14.03 0.39 -3.15
CA LEU A 29 -14.46 1.63 -3.77
C LEU A 29 -15.91 2.02 -3.41
N ASP A 30 -16.68 1.10 -2.81
CA ASP A 30 -18.11 1.25 -2.57
C ASP A 30 -18.90 1.62 -3.85
N VAL A 31 -18.63 0.90 -4.93
CA VAL A 31 -19.24 1.13 -6.25
C VAL A 31 -19.83 -0.16 -6.85
N PRO A 32 -20.79 -0.04 -7.79
CA PRO A 32 -21.25 -1.18 -8.58
C PRO A 32 -20.10 -1.87 -9.33
N TRP A 33 -20.25 -3.17 -9.55
CA TRP A 33 -19.23 -3.99 -10.20
C TRP A 33 -18.81 -3.47 -11.59
N SER A 34 -19.76 -2.97 -12.39
CA SER A 34 -19.49 -2.37 -13.70
C SER A 34 -18.54 -1.17 -13.63
N GLN A 35 -18.66 -0.36 -12.58
CA GLN A 35 -17.79 0.79 -12.36
C GLN A 35 -16.41 0.36 -11.85
N ALA A 36 -16.34 -0.63 -10.95
CA ALA A 36 -15.09 -1.21 -10.49
C ALA A 36 -14.26 -1.78 -11.67
N TRP A 37 -14.92 -2.44 -12.62
CA TRP A 37 -14.28 -2.97 -13.83
C TRP A 37 -13.53 -1.89 -14.62
N THR A 38 -14.12 -0.70 -14.79
CA THR A 38 -13.47 0.41 -15.50
C THR A 38 -12.22 0.94 -14.79
N MET A 39 -12.15 0.76 -13.46
CA MET A 39 -11.02 1.19 -12.62
C MET A 39 -9.96 0.09 -12.45
N ARG A 40 -10.25 -1.15 -12.84
CA ARG A 40 -9.36 -2.31 -12.72
C ARG A 40 -7.95 -2.06 -13.28
N PRO A 41 -7.76 -1.45 -14.47
CA PRO A 41 -6.43 -1.17 -14.99
C PRO A 41 -5.65 -0.10 -14.20
N ALA A 42 -6.22 0.51 -13.17
CA ALA A 42 -5.50 1.42 -12.28
C ALA A 42 -4.93 0.72 -11.04
N PHE A 43 -5.41 -0.48 -10.70
CA PHE A 43 -5.07 -1.17 -9.45
C PHE A 43 -4.58 -2.61 -9.64
N LEU A 44 -4.63 -3.16 -10.85
CA LEU A 44 -4.11 -4.49 -11.17
C LEU A 44 -2.70 -4.71 -10.57
N LEU A 45 -2.53 -5.89 -9.98
CA LEU A 45 -1.28 -6.37 -9.40
C LEU A 45 -0.62 -7.33 -10.37
N SER A 46 0.65 -7.09 -10.70
CA SER A 46 1.53 -8.06 -11.35
C SER A 46 1.77 -9.28 -10.45
N ARG A 47 2.29 -10.38 -11.02
CA ARG A 47 2.57 -11.60 -10.23
C ARG A 47 3.50 -11.34 -9.03
N PRO A 48 4.63 -10.58 -9.16
CA PRO A 48 5.47 -10.26 -8.02
C PRO A 48 4.76 -9.43 -6.94
N GLU A 49 3.94 -8.45 -7.34
CA GLU A 49 3.17 -7.63 -6.40
C GLU A 49 2.08 -8.45 -5.68
N GLN A 50 1.45 -9.40 -6.37
CA GLN A 50 0.52 -10.35 -5.75
C GLN A 50 1.22 -11.23 -4.71
N ALA A 51 2.39 -11.79 -5.05
CA ALA A 51 3.17 -12.61 -4.13
C ALA A 51 3.59 -11.81 -2.89
N PHE A 52 4.05 -10.56 -3.08
CA PHE A 52 4.34 -9.64 -1.99
C PHE A 52 3.11 -9.38 -1.12
N ALA A 53 1.98 -8.99 -1.73
CA ALA A 53 0.78 -8.63 -0.99
C ALA A 53 0.20 -9.82 -0.18
N ARG A 54 0.21 -11.04 -0.74
CA ARG A 54 -0.19 -12.25 -0.02
C ARG A 54 0.72 -12.51 1.18
N ALA A 55 2.03 -12.54 0.96
CA ALA A 55 3.01 -12.78 2.02
C ALA A 55 2.96 -11.70 3.12
N PHE A 56 2.72 -10.44 2.74
CA PHE A 56 2.50 -9.33 3.67
C PHE A 56 1.29 -9.60 4.57
N LEU A 57 0.13 -9.89 3.98
CA LEU A 57 -1.12 -10.06 4.73
C LEU A 57 -1.12 -11.32 5.60
N GLU A 58 -0.36 -12.34 5.22
CA GLU A 58 -0.15 -13.55 6.01
C GLU A 58 0.74 -13.32 7.22
N ARG A 59 1.84 -12.57 7.06
CA ARG A 59 2.88 -12.40 8.10
C ARG A 59 2.63 -11.21 9.03
N LEU A 60 2.09 -10.12 8.51
CA LEU A 60 1.99 -8.83 9.21
C LEU A 60 0.54 -8.55 9.64
N ARG A 61 0.04 -9.31 10.61
CA ARG A 61 -1.38 -9.28 11.04
C ARG A 61 -1.83 -7.95 11.66
N ASN A 62 -0.90 -7.21 12.28
CA ASN A 62 -1.12 -5.87 12.83
C ASN A 62 -0.86 -4.76 11.81
N TRP A 63 -0.85 -5.07 10.51
CA TRP A 63 -0.62 -4.08 9.46
C TRP A 63 -1.82 -4.03 8.51
N LYS A 64 -2.01 -2.85 7.90
CA LYS A 64 -2.92 -2.68 6.77
C LYS A 64 -2.13 -2.38 5.52
N LEU A 65 -2.47 -3.07 4.43
CA LEU A 65 -1.88 -2.85 3.12
C LEU A 65 -2.90 -2.19 2.20
N TYR A 66 -2.44 -1.19 1.45
CA TYR A 66 -3.23 -0.48 0.47
C TYR A 66 -2.53 -0.56 -0.88
N ARG A 67 -3.24 -0.96 -1.93
CA ARG A 67 -2.74 -0.90 -3.30
C ARG A 67 -2.85 0.54 -3.81
N CYS A 68 -1.74 1.07 -4.28
CA CYS A 68 -1.67 2.36 -4.96
C CYS A 68 -2.22 2.31 -6.39
N ASN A 69 -2.71 3.45 -6.85
CA ASN A 69 -3.17 3.65 -8.21
C ASN A 69 -1.97 3.86 -9.13
N GLN A 70 -1.68 2.89 -9.99
CA GLN A 70 -0.47 2.90 -10.84
C GLN A 70 -0.42 4.07 -11.83
N ARG A 71 -1.58 4.69 -12.14
CA ARG A 71 -1.65 5.88 -13.01
C ARG A 71 -1.28 7.17 -12.29
N ARG A 72 -1.07 7.12 -10.96
CA ARG A 72 -0.84 8.29 -10.11
C ARG A 72 0.59 8.41 -9.62
N ALA A 73 1.46 7.44 -9.86
CA ALA A 73 2.86 7.48 -9.40
C ALA A 73 2.95 7.79 -7.88
N CYS A 74 2.27 6.97 -7.08
CA CYS A 74 2.29 7.00 -5.62
C CYS A 74 2.87 5.71 -5.00
N GLY A 75 3.71 5.00 -5.76
CA GLY A 75 4.29 3.72 -5.44
C GLY A 75 3.39 2.55 -5.81
N ASP A 76 3.76 1.37 -5.34
CA ASP A 76 2.99 0.15 -5.49
C ASP A 76 2.01 -0.03 -4.33
N PHE A 77 2.42 0.34 -3.13
CA PHE A 77 1.62 0.18 -1.91
C PHE A 77 1.80 1.31 -0.90
N LEU A 78 0.78 1.52 -0.06
CA LEU A 78 0.96 2.09 1.28
C LEU A 78 0.76 0.99 2.32
N ALA A 79 1.69 0.87 3.26
CA ALA A 79 1.59 -0.02 4.40
C ALA A 79 1.46 0.80 5.69
N VAL A 80 0.50 0.48 6.54
CA VAL A 80 0.27 1.15 7.82
C VAL A 80 0.45 0.15 8.94
N ASN A 81 1.34 0.45 9.89
CA ASN A 81 1.49 -0.33 11.11
C ASN A 81 0.43 0.10 12.13
N MET A 82 -0.45 -0.82 12.52
CA MET A 82 -1.56 -0.57 13.43
C MET A 82 -1.22 -0.82 14.89
N SER A 83 0.05 -1.07 15.25
CA SER A 83 0.47 -1.31 16.64
C SER A 83 0.15 -0.17 17.60
N SER A 84 0.09 1.08 17.11
CA SER A 84 -0.33 2.21 17.94
C SER A 84 -1.86 2.36 17.94
N PRO A 85 -2.49 2.49 19.13
CA PRO A 85 -3.93 2.79 19.20
C PRO A 85 -4.24 4.21 18.70
N VAL A 86 -3.28 5.13 18.76
CA VAL A 86 -3.45 6.53 18.35
C VAL A 86 -3.18 6.68 16.84
N PRO A 87 -4.18 7.05 16.02
CA PRO A 87 -4.02 7.11 14.56
C PRO A 87 -2.84 7.98 14.09
N GLY A 88 -2.63 9.13 14.72
CA GLY A 88 -1.52 10.04 14.39
C GLY A 88 -0.11 9.54 14.73
N LEU A 89 0.00 8.42 15.46
CA LEU A 89 1.29 7.81 15.79
C LEU A 89 1.55 6.51 15.00
N ARG A 90 0.64 6.11 14.11
CA ARG A 90 0.80 4.90 13.29
C ARG A 90 1.78 5.18 12.14
N PRO A 91 2.96 4.54 12.11
CA PRO A 91 3.89 4.77 11.02
C PRO A 91 3.35 4.17 9.73
N THR A 92 3.53 4.92 8.64
CA THR A 92 3.08 4.60 7.30
C THR A 92 4.26 4.58 6.34
N TYR A 93 4.26 3.62 5.42
CA TYR A 93 5.35 3.38 4.49
C TYR A 93 4.79 3.38 3.07
N ALA A 94 5.30 4.27 2.22
CA ALA A 94 5.05 4.25 0.78
C ALA A 94 6.11 3.38 0.11
N ILE A 95 5.68 2.30 -0.54
CA ILE A 95 6.54 1.22 -1.01
C ILE A 95 6.58 1.21 -2.54
N GLU A 96 7.80 1.19 -3.09
CA GLU A 96 8.09 0.89 -4.49
C GLU A 96 8.90 -0.42 -4.55
N LEU A 97 8.35 -1.45 -5.16
CA LEU A 97 9.01 -2.75 -5.30
C LEU A 97 9.97 -2.72 -6.49
N LYS A 98 11.24 -3.00 -6.21
CA LYS A 98 12.30 -3.13 -7.21
C LYS A 98 12.96 -4.50 -7.07
N GLN A 99 12.70 -5.40 -8.01
CA GLN A 99 13.21 -6.77 -7.94
C GLN A 99 14.73 -6.82 -7.74
N GLY A 100 15.15 -7.67 -6.79
CA GLY A 100 16.56 -7.93 -6.51
C GLY A 100 17.33 -6.75 -5.89
N GLN A 101 16.65 -5.68 -5.47
CA GLN A 101 17.32 -4.53 -4.86
C GLN A 101 17.27 -4.59 -3.32
N PRO A 102 18.33 -4.15 -2.64
CA PRO A 102 18.31 -4.01 -1.18
C PRO A 102 17.28 -2.95 -0.75
N VAL A 103 16.85 -3.02 0.51
CA VAL A 103 15.94 -2.02 1.08
C VAL A 103 16.66 -0.68 1.22
N GLN A 104 16.00 0.38 0.75
CA GLN A 104 16.41 1.76 0.92
C GLN A 104 15.25 2.55 1.52
N VAL A 105 15.55 3.38 2.52
CA VAL A 105 14.58 4.19 3.27
C VAL A 105 15.03 5.65 3.21
N GLY A 106 14.10 6.60 3.18
CA GLY A 106 14.43 8.03 3.39
C GLY A 106 14.68 8.87 2.14
N GLY A 107 14.49 8.32 0.94
CA GLY A 107 14.62 9.08 -0.32
C GLY A 107 16.06 9.26 -0.79
N GLY A 108 16.26 9.29 -2.10
CA GLY A 108 17.57 9.40 -2.75
C GLY A 108 17.65 8.67 -4.09
N THR A 109 16.85 7.62 -4.28
CA THR A 109 16.86 6.77 -5.49
C THR A 109 15.49 6.13 -5.78
N ALA A 110 14.52 6.33 -4.90
CA ALA A 110 13.13 5.90 -5.08
C ALA A 110 12.44 6.90 -6.02
N GLY A 111 12.11 6.44 -7.23
CA GLY A 111 12.09 7.27 -8.44
C GLY A 111 10.78 8.02 -8.68
N LEU A 112 10.57 8.43 -9.93
CA LEU A 112 9.36 9.07 -10.47
C LEU A 112 8.05 8.45 -9.96
N GLN A 113 8.06 7.15 -9.61
CA GLN A 113 6.90 6.40 -9.15
C GLN A 113 6.44 6.73 -7.73
N LEU A 114 7.22 7.41 -6.88
CA LEU A 114 6.78 7.85 -5.54
C LEU A 114 6.49 9.35 -5.45
N ARG A 115 6.50 10.07 -6.57
CA ARG A 115 6.33 11.53 -6.61
C ARG A 115 5.05 12.05 -5.95
N ASN A 116 4.01 11.22 -5.93
CA ASN A 116 2.70 11.55 -5.36
C ASN A 116 2.35 10.68 -4.14
N ALA A 117 3.34 10.09 -3.47
CA ALA A 117 3.14 9.30 -2.27
C ALA A 117 2.45 10.12 -1.16
N GLU A 118 2.84 11.38 -0.99
CA GLU A 118 2.26 12.31 -0.01
C GLU A 118 0.81 12.64 -0.33
N LEU A 119 0.46 12.78 -1.61
CA LEU A 119 -0.94 13.00 -2.02
C LEU A 119 -1.80 11.76 -1.75
N ALA A 120 -1.28 10.56 -2.03
CA ALA A 120 -1.97 9.31 -1.74
C ALA A 120 -2.15 9.09 -0.23
N PHE A 121 -1.14 9.47 0.57
CA PHE A 121 -1.20 9.47 2.02
C PHE A 121 -2.23 10.47 2.55
N ALA A 122 -2.22 11.70 2.05
CA ALA A 122 -3.19 12.73 2.45
C ALA A 122 -4.63 12.32 2.10
N GLU A 123 -4.86 11.74 0.92
CA GLU A 123 -6.16 11.17 0.54
C GLU A 123 -6.57 10.04 1.48
N LEU A 124 -5.64 9.14 1.84
CA LEU A 124 -5.89 8.07 2.80
C LEU A 124 -6.23 8.62 4.20
N ALA A 125 -5.50 9.61 4.70
CA ALA A 125 -5.76 10.25 5.99
C ALA A 125 -7.12 10.97 6.01
N ALA A 126 -7.53 11.59 4.89
CA ALA A 126 -8.81 12.27 4.80
C ALA A 126 -10.01 11.31 4.77
N ARG A 127 -9.85 10.12 4.19
CA ARG A 127 -10.97 9.17 3.96
C ARG A 127 -11.02 7.99 4.93
N ALA A 128 -9.89 7.62 5.54
CA ALA A 128 -9.78 6.46 6.39
C ALA A 128 -9.34 6.89 7.79
N ALA A 129 -10.15 6.60 8.80
CA ALA A 129 -9.85 6.83 10.22
C ALA A 129 -8.69 5.94 10.77
N VAL A 130 -7.79 5.49 9.90
CA VAL A 130 -6.66 4.62 10.21
C VAL A 130 -5.37 5.40 10.46
N ILE A 131 -5.23 6.59 9.89
CA ILE A 131 -4.07 7.48 10.03
C ILE A 131 -4.57 8.93 10.04
N THR A 132 -3.69 9.88 10.33
CA THR A 132 -3.96 11.32 10.23
C THR A 132 -2.86 12.00 9.42
N ALA A 133 -3.02 13.28 9.11
CA ALA A 133 -1.97 14.04 8.43
C ALA A 133 -0.66 14.12 9.23
N GLN A 134 -0.70 13.89 10.55
CA GLN A 134 0.43 13.88 11.46
C GLN A 134 1.15 12.53 11.53
N SER A 135 0.57 11.46 10.95
CA SER A 135 1.16 10.14 10.98
C SER A 135 2.52 10.13 10.24
N PRO A 136 3.57 9.48 10.79
CA PRO A 136 4.86 9.42 10.10
C PRO A 136 4.72 8.73 8.75
N LEU A 137 5.24 9.33 7.68
CA LEU A 137 5.33 8.74 6.35
C LEU A 137 6.79 8.54 5.97
N ARG A 138 7.16 7.32 5.60
CA ARG A 138 8.49 7.00 5.06
C ARG A 138 8.37 6.40 3.67
N ARG A 139 9.28 6.77 2.78
CA ARG A 139 9.41 6.15 1.46
C ARG A 139 10.38 4.97 1.56
N VAL A 140 10.00 3.84 0.97
CA VAL A 140 10.74 2.59 1.00
C VAL A 140 10.81 2.04 -0.42
N CYS A 141 12.00 1.65 -0.87
CA CYS A 141 12.14 0.84 -2.07
C CYS A 141 13.03 -0.36 -1.85
N GLY A 142 12.81 -1.43 -2.60
CA GLY A 142 13.58 -2.67 -2.52
C GLY A 142 12.83 -3.86 -3.07
N GLY A 143 13.44 -5.03 -3.06
CA GLY A 143 12.80 -6.27 -3.44
C GLY A 143 11.68 -6.66 -2.46
N GLY A 144 10.67 -7.36 -2.97
CA GLY A 144 9.51 -7.76 -2.16
C GLY A 144 9.89 -8.55 -0.90
N PRO A 145 10.70 -9.62 -0.99
CA PRO A 145 11.16 -10.36 0.18
C PRO A 145 11.95 -9.50 1.18
N GLU A 146 12.81 -8.63 0.70
CA GLU A 146 13.69 -7.78 1.51
C GLU A 146 12.89 -6.71 2.25
N VAL A 147 11.97 -6.03 1.55
CA VAL A 147 11.04 -5.05 2.16
C VAL A 147 10.17 -5.74 3.20
N LEU A 148 9.64 -6.93 2.91
CA LEU A 148 8.81 -7.67 3.85
C LEU A 148 9.57 -8.07 5.12
N ALA A 149 10.80 -8.57 4.98
CA ALA A 149 11.66 -8.91 6.10
C ALA A 149 12.01 -7.66 6.95
N TRP A 150 12.29 -6.54 6.30
CA TRP A 150 12.58 -5.27 6.97
C TRP A 150 11.37 -4.73 7.74
N LEU A 151 10.16 -4.80 7.19
CA LEU A 151 8.93 -4.41 7.90
C LEU A 151 8.66 -5.33 9.10
N ALA A 152 8.89 -6.64 8.94
CA ALA A 152 8.66 -7.65 9.97
C ALA A 152 9.62 -7.53 11.16
N SER A 153 10.86 -7.06 10.95
CA SER A 153 11.82 -6.87 12.03
C SER A 153 11.49 -5.69 12.96
N GLY A 154 10.46 -4.89 12.61
CA GLY A 154 10.13 -3.68 13.36
C GLY A 154 11.20 -2.59 13.26
N ALA A 155 12.13 -2.71 12.31
CA ALA A 155 13.22 -1.77 12.10
C ALA A 155 12.67 -0.37 11.76
N THR A 156 12.47 0.41 12.81
CA THR A 156 12.50 1.86 12.74
C THR A 156 13.98 2.19 12.59
N LEU A 157 14.47 2.35 11.36
CA LEU A 157 15.81 2.93 11.19
C LEU A 157 15.76 4.30 11.86
N VAL A 158 16.43 4.37 12.99
CA VAL A 158 16.78 5.57 13.73
C VAL A 158 17.56 6.43 12.74
N ASP A 159 17.04 7.61 12.45
CA ASP A 159 17.89 8.72 12.05
C ASP A 159 18.26 9.47 13.33
#